data_AF-A0A1B1CIZ6-F1
#
_entry.id   AF-A0A1B1CIZ6-F1
#
_cell.length_a   1.000
_cell.length_b   1.000
_cell.length_c   1.000
_cell.angle_alpha   90.00
_cell.angle_beta   90.00
_cell.angle_gamma   90.00
#
_symmetry.space_group_name_H-M   'P 1'
#
loop_
_entity.id
_entity.type
_entity.pdbx_description
1 polymer ?
#
loop_
_entity_poly.entity_id
_entity_poly.type
_entity_poly.pdbx_seq_one_letter_code
_entity_poly.pdbx_strand_id
1 'polypeptide(L)'
;MKFSSDSYGHEECCSQGHSSASTIATIEAALSADSNIDSSAIQIRMLGPVVLLEGYITNTADREKAISLVAMIVGQENVQDRMLSRFPSSSRRDLDGLGLRY
;
A
#
# COMPACT_ATOMS: atom_id res chain seq x y z
N MET A 1 -11.49 35.67 -40.19
CA MET A 1 -11.97 34.88 -39.04
C MET A 1 -11.23 35.31 -37.78
N LYS A 2 -11.94 35.65 -36.70
CA LYS A 2 -11.33 35.95 -35.39
C LYS A 2 -11.93 34.94 -34.42
N PHE A 3 -11.15 33.92 -34.05
CA PHE A 3 -11.55 32.94 -33.05
C PHE A 3 -11.38 33.60 -31.69
N SER A 4 -12.50 34.05 -31.12
CA SER A 4 -12.56 34.36 -29.69
C SER A 4 -12.45 33.02 -28.97
N SER A 5 -11.29 32.74 -28.38
CA SER A 5 -11.13 31.62 -27.46
C SER A 5 -11.98 31.92 -26.23
N ASP A 6 -13.14 31.28 -26.18
CA ASP A 6 -13.95 31.16 -24.98
C ASP A 6 -13.05 30.65 -23.87
N SER A 7 -12.93 31.48 -22.85
CA SER A 7 -12.11 31.21 -21.68
C SER A 7 -12.84 30.12 -20.92
N TYR A 8 -12.32 28.89 -20.96
CA TYR A 8 -12.80 27.77 -20.14
C TYR A 8 -12.56 28.09 -18.67
N GLY A 9 -13.44 28.92 -18.12
CA GLY A 9 -13.62 29.10 -16.69
C GLY A 9 -14.40 27.91 -16.16
N HIS A 10 -13.69 26.90 -15.68
CA HIS A 10 -14.19 26.17 -14.52
C HIS A 10 -13.00 25.96 -13.58
N GLU A 11 -12.85 26.93 -12.70
CA GLU A 11 -12.15 26.82 -11.43
C GLU A 11 -12.79 25.68 -10.64
N GLU A 12 -12.30 24.44 -10.79
CA GLU A 12 -12.63 23.43 -9.80
C GLU A 12 -11.77 23.75 -8.58
N CYS A 13 -12.42 24.33 -7.57
CA CYS A 13 -11.88 24.60 -6.24
C CYS A 13 -10.98 23.44 -5.79
N CYS A 14 -9.67 23.58 -5.99
CA CYS A 14 -8.66 22.77 -5.30
C CYS A 14 -8.69 23.21 -3.83
N SER A 15 -9.79 22.89 -3.16
CA SER A 15 -9.95 23.00 -1.74
C SER A 15 -8.73 22.31 -1.17
N GLN A 16 -7.85 23.12 -0.58
CA GLN A 16 -6.64 22.72 0.11
C GLN A 16 -7.03 21.93 1.37
N GLY A 17 -7.74 20.83 1.17
CA GLY A 17 -7.98 19.79 2.13
C GLY A 17 -6.88 18.78 1.92
N HIS A 18 -5.95 18.72 2.86
CA HIS A 18 -5.10 17.54 3.07
C HIS A 18 -6.01 16.40 3.56
N SER A 19 -6.99 16.00 2.74
CA SER A 19 -7.91 14.93 3.06
C SER A 19 -7.12 13.63 3.08
N SER A 20 -7.45 12.75 4.01
CA SER A 20 -6.92 11.38 4.09
C SER A 20 -6.98 10.65 2.74
N ALA A 21 -8.01 10.93 1.93
CA ALA A 21 -8.12 10.44 0.56
C ALA A 21 -6.99 10.91 -0.38
N SER A 22 -6.51 12.14 -0.26
CA SER A 22 -5.40 12.67 -1.07
C SER A 22 -4.09 11.96 -0.72
N THR A 23 -3.85 11.74 0.57
CA THR A 23 -2.69 10.98 1.03
C THR A 23 -2.76 9.52 0.55
N ILE A 24 -3.93 8.88 0.63
CA ILE A 24 -4.14 7.54 0.06
C ILE A 24 -3.83 7.53 -1.43
N ALA A 25 -4.41 8.45 -2.22
CA ALA A 25 -4.18 8.54 -3.65
C ALA A 25 -2.69 8.74 -4.00
N THR A 26 -1.98 9.54 -3.20
CA THR A 26 -0.53 9.74 -3.36
C THR A 26 0.23 8.45 -3.12
N ILE A 27 -0.13 7.70 -2.06
CA ILE A 27 0.46 6.40 -1.76
C ILE A 27 0.15 5.39 -2.87
N GLU A 28 -1.10 5.31 -3.34
CA GLU A 28 -1.51 4.43 -4.44
C GLU A 28 -0.76 4.74 -5.74
N ALA A 29 -0.58 6.03 -6.04
CA ALA A 29 0.19 6.47 -7.20
C ALA A 29 1.66 6.05 -7.07
N ALA A 30 2.25 6.21 -5.89
CA ALA A 30 3.63 5.85 -5.64
C ALA A 30 3.85 4.32 -5.68
N LEU A 31 2.91 3.52 -5.16
CA LEU A 31 2.92 2.06 -5.28
C LEU A 31 2.72 1.62 -6.73
N SER A 32 1.83 2.28 -7.48
CA SER A 32 1.58 1.96 -8.90
C SER A 32 2.75 2.36 -9.81
N ALA A 33 3.60 3.30 -9.38
CA ALA A 33 4.83 3.63 -10.10
C ALA A 33 5.85 2.47 -10.03
N ASP A 34 5.80 1.65 -8.98
CA ASP A 34 6.60 0.44 -8.84
C ASP A 34 5.85 -0.77 -9.44
N SER A 35 6.23 -1.17 -10.66
CA SER A 35 5.62 -2.32 -11.36
C SER A 35 5.85 -3.68 -10.70
N ASN A 36 6.72 -3.75 -9.68
CA ASN A 36 6.97 -4.97 -8.91
C ASN A 36 5.94 -5.16 -7.77
N ILE A 37 5.25 -4.09 -7.37
CA ILE A 37 4.30 -4.10 -6.27
C ILE A 37 2.89 -4.14 -6.85
N ASP A 38 2.12 -5.18 -6.50
CA ASP A 38 0.72 -5.29 -6.85
C ASP A 38 -0.13 -4.32 -6.00
N SER A 39 -0.21 -3.05 -6.41
CA SER A 39 -1.06 -2.04 -5.75
C SER A 39 -2.52 -2.50 -5.65
N SER A 40 -3.03 -3.25 -6.63
CA SER A 40 -4.38 -3.82 -6.59
C SER A 40 -4.58 -4.89 -5.51
N ALA A 41 -3.52 -5.54 -5.02
CA ALA A 41 -3.58 -6.52 -3.94
C ALA A 41 -3.38 -5.90 -2.55
N ILE A 42 -3.02 -4.62 -2.51
CA ILE A 42 -2.70 -3.85 -1.30
C ILE A 42 -3.75 -2.76 -1.12
N GLN A 43 -4.56 -2.88 -0.09
CA GLN A 43 -5.53 -1.88 0.32
C GLN A 43 -4.91 -0.93 1.36
N ILE A 44 -4.95 0.37 1.06
CA ILE A 44 -4.54 1.41 2.01
C ILE A 44 -5.76 1.89 2.79
N ARG A 45 -5.64 1.98 4.12
CA ARG A 45 -6.66 2.55 5.00
C ARG A 45 -6.08 3.61 5.90
N MET A 46 -6.86 4.66 6.15
CA MET A 46 -6.50 5.74 7.07
C MET A 46 -7.19 5.51 8.42
N LEU A 47 -6.39 5.37 9.47
CA LEU A 47 -6.81 5.24 10.86
C LEU A 47 -6.43 6.52 11.62
N GLY A 48 -7.17 7.59 11.35
CA GLY A 48 -6.87 8.92 11.91
C GLY A 48 -5.55 9.47 11.35
N PRO A 49 -4.49 9.61 12.17
CA PRO A 49 -3.17 10.03 11.70
C PRO A 49 -2.30 8.88 11.14
N VAL A 50 -2.69 7.62 11.34
CA VAL A 50 -1.90 6.44 10.97
C VAL A 50 -2.41 5.82 9.67
N VAL A 51 -1.50 5.40 8.79
CA VAL A 51 -1.79 4.64 7.58
C VAL A 51 -1.64 3.16 7.83
N LEU A 52 -2.66 2.39 7.50
CA LEU A 52 -2.66 0.95 7.54
C LEU A 52 -2.53 0.39 6.12
N LEU A 53 -1.50 -0.42 5.90
CA LEU A 53 -1.31 -1.22 4.69
C LEU A 53 -1.88 -2.62 4.95
N GLU A 54 -3.02 -2.92 4.33
CA GLU A 54 -3.63 -4.25 4.37
C GLU A 54 -3.51 -4.91 3.00
N GLY A 55 -3.43 -6.23 2.94
CA GLY A 55 -3.37 -6.92 1.67
C GLY A 55 -2.50 -8.15 1.70
N TYR A 56 -2.13 -8.62 0.51
CA TYR A 56 -1.28 -9.80 0.35
C TYR A 56 -0.01 -9.44 -0.40
N ILE A 57 1.12 -9.86 0.16
CA ILE A 57 2.43 -9.65 -0.44
C ILE A 57 3.08 -11.02 -0.74
N THR A 58 3.70 -11.13 -1.91
CA THR A 58 4.44 -12.33 -2.34
C THR A 58 5.88 -12.34 -1.85
N ASN A 59 6.50 -11.17 -1.69
CA ASN A 59 7.89 -11.03 -1.28
C ASN A 59 8.06 -10.02 -0.14
N THR A 60 8.91 -10.33 0.82
CA THR A 60 9.27 -9.40 1.90
C THR A 60 9.97 -8.15 1.37
N ALA A 61 10.70 -8.25 0.25
CA ALA A 61 11.34 -7.11 -0.39
C ALA A 61 10.32 -6.05 -0.86
N ASP A 62 9.23 -6.48 -1.49
CA ASP A 62 8.14 -5.59 -1.91
C ASP A 62 7.41 -4.98 -0.71
N ARG A 63 7.24 -5.76 0.37
CA ARG A 63 6.69 -5.27 1.64
C ARG A 63 7.51 -4.11 2.21
N GLU A 64 8.83 -4.29 2.33
CA GLU A 64 9.73 -3.25 2.86
C GLU A 64 9.75 -2.00 1.98
N LYS A 65 9.72 -2.18 0.65
CA LYS A 65 9.62 -1.06 -0.30
C LYS A 65 8.33 -0.28 -0.12
N ALA A 66 7.18 -0.98 -0.05
CA ALA A 66 5.88 -0.35 0.16
C ALA A 66 5.86 0.44 1.48
N ILE A 67 6.34 -0.16 2.57
CA ILE A 67 6.43 0.51 3.88
C ILE A 67 7.32 1.74 3.80
N SER A 68 8.48 1.65 3.15
CA SER A 68 9.41 2.77 2.99
C SER A 68 8.78 3.91 2.19
N LEU A 69 8.07 3.59 1.10
CA LEU A 69 7.31 4.54 0.28
C LEU A 69 6.27 5.29 1.10
N VAL A 70 5.46 4.54 1.86
CA VAL A 70 4.42 5.13 2.71
C VAL A 70 5.05 5.97 3.83
N ALA A 71 6.13 5.49 4.44
CA ALA A 71 6.85 6.21 5.49
C ALA A 71 7.43 7.54 4.99
N MET A 72 7.84 7.64 3.72
CA MET A 72 8.27 8.91 3.14
C MET A 72 7.14 9.94 3.01
N ILE A 73 5.88 9.48 2.92
CA ILE A 73 4.70 10.35 2.74
C ILE A 73 4.11 10.77 4.08
N VAL A 74 3.91 9.82 5.02
CA VAL A 74 3.24 10.07 6.31
C VAL A 74 4.14 10.06 7.54
N GLY A 75 5.40 9.63 7.38
CA GLY A 75 6.35 9.42 8.47
C GLY A 75 6.33 7.98 8.99
N GLN A 76 7.51 7.45 9.32
CA GLN A 76 7.71 6.05 9.74
C GLN A 76 6.92 5.67 11.00
N GLU A 77 6.68 6.61 11.91
CA GLU A 77 5.87 6.41 13.12
C GLU A 77 4.37 6.21 12.83
N ASN A 78 3.90 6.69 11.68
CA ASN A 78 2.50 6.65 11.27
C ASN A 78 2.21 5.53 10.25
N VAL A 79 3.11 4.56 10.09
CA VAL A 79 2.91 3.43 9.18
C VAL A 79 2.65 2.16 9.98
N GLN A 80 1.50 1.54 9.74
CA GLN A 80 1.20 0.19 10.21
C GLN A 80 1.13 -0.76 9.02
N ASP A 81 1.90 -1.84 9.13
CA ASP A 81 1.82 -2.97 8.22
C ASP A 81 0.93 -4.06 8.81
N ARG A 82 -0.03 -4.50 8.00
CA ARG A 82 -0.87 -5.67 8.27
C ARG A 82 -0.95 -6.57 7.03
N MET A 83 0.04 -6.48 6.14
CA MET A 83 0.10 -7.30 4.94
C MET A 83 0.42 -8.75 5.31
N LEU A 84 -0.35 -9.67 4.75
CA LEU A 84 -0.15 -11.10 4.93
C LEU A 84 0.77 -11.63 3.84
N SER A 85 1.80 -12.37 4.25
CA SER A 85 2.68 -12.99 3.27
C SER A 85 2.07 -14.28 2.74
N ARG A 86 1.97 -14.40 1.41
CA ARG A 86 1.33 -15.56 0.75
C ARG A 86 2.22 -16.80 0.71
N PHE A 87 3.33 -16.85 1.47
CA PHE A 87 4.12 -18.06 1.53
C PHE A 87 3.23 -19.19 2.06
N PRO A 88 2.99 -20.26 1.28
CA PRO A 88 2.50 -21.47 1.89
C PRO A 88 3.55 -21.83 2.93
N SER A 89 3.14 -21.95 4.18
CA SER A 89 3.95 -22.53 5.24
C SER A 89 4.34 -23.95 4.79
N SER A 90 5.41 -24.04 4.01
CA SER A 90 6.03 -25.31 3.67
C SER A 90 6.63 -25.83 4.96
N SER A 91 6.23 -27.06 5.27
CA SER A 91 6.69 -27.88 6.40
C SER A 91 6.23 -27.44 7.79
N ARG A 92 5.08 -28.00 8.18
CA ARG A 92 5.06 -28.83 9.39
C ARG A 92 4.99 -30.30 9.00
N ARG A 93 6.03 -30.75 8.29
CA ARG A 93 6.49 -32.14 8.38
C ARG A 93 7.53 -32.17 9.50
N ASP A 94 7.05 -31.93 10.71
CA ASP A 94 7.82 -32.31 11.90
C ASP A 94 7.50 -33.79 12.12
N LEU A 95 8.41 -34.62 11.62
CA LEU A 95 8.45 -36.04 11.93
C LEU A 95 8.79 -36.14 13.41
N ASP A 96 7.78 -36.13 14.27
CA ASP A 96 7.94 -36.57 15.65
C ASP A 96 8.35 -38.05 15.62
N GLY A 97 9.63 -38.26 15.89
CA GLY A 97 10.03 -39.18 16.95
C GLY A 97 9.77 -40.66 16.73
N LEU A 98 10.84 -41.35 16.32
CA LEU A 98 11.08 -42.77 16.57
C LEU A 98 10.65 -43.23 17.98
N GLY A 99 9.90 -44.32 18.07
CA GLY A 99 9.55 -44.95 19.34
C GLY A 99 9.04 -46.38 19.17
N LEU A 100 9.99 -47.31 19.03
CA LEU A 100 9.89 -48.77 19.23
C LEU A 100 8.59 -49.24 19.90
N ARG A 101 7.81 -50.08 19.21
CA ARG A 101 6.75 -50.88 19.84
C ARG A 101 6.90 -52.34 19.41
N TYR A 102 7.54 -53.08 20.32
CA TYR A 102 7.62 -54.53 20.55
C TYR A 102 7.72 -55.49 19.37
#